data_AF-A0A970N2P9-F1
#
_entry.id   AF-A0A970N2P9-F1
#
_cell.length_a   1.000
_cell.length_b   1.000
_cell.length_c   1.000
_cell.angle_alpha   90.00
_cell.angle_beta   90.00
_cell.angle_gamma   90.00
#
_symmetry.space_group_name_H-M   'P 1'
#
loop_
_entity.id
_entity.type
_entity.pdbx_description
1 polymer ?
#
loop_
_entity_poly.entity_id
_entity_poly.type
_entity_poly.pdbx_seq_one_letter_code
_entity_poly.pdbx_strand_id
1 'polypeptide(L)'
;MKKLDKIALLELESCFAYFWDNSRKEDGSFGLTLDFYPNKKNVVSIAATGFCLAGIIVGIEYGYITKKEGEKACLEIIKTLKTIPSKNGFYHHFYDSRDYQNTLDSEISTIDSAILFMGLIVVSSYFQGNIGQLADQIVNDVNWAYFTNPEKK
;
A
#
# COMPACT_ATOMS: atom_id res chain seq x y z
N MET A 1 -7.68 -3.37 -27.77
CA MET A 1 -6.54 -3.23 -26.84
C MET A 1 -5.28 -3.63 -27.59
N LYS A 2 -4.24 -2.78 -27.65
CA LYS A 2 -2.97 -3.14 -28.33
C LYS A 2 -2.34 -4.32 -27.58
N LYS A 3 -1.88 -5.34 -28.31
CA LYS A 3 -1.17 -6.47 -27.72
C LYS A 3 0.20 -5.95 -27.24
N LEU A 4 0.48 -6.07 -25.95
CA LEU A 4 1.81 -5.73 -25.42
C LEU A 4 2.85 -6.65 -26.04
N ASP A 5 4.03 -6.11 -26.31
CA ASP A 5 5.16 -6.93 -26.74
C ASP A 5 5.71 -7.76 -25.56
N LYS A 6 6.62 -8.68 -25.88
CA LYS A 6 7.20 -9.59 -24.89
C LYS A 6 7.98 -8.84 -23.79
N ILE A 7 8.64 -7.73 -24.12
CA ILE A 7 9.44 -6.98 -23.15
C ILE A 7 8.50 -6.29 -22.16
N ALA A 8 7.44 -5.65 -22.65
CA ALA A 8 6.45 -5.00 -21.80
C ALA A 8 5.72 -6.00 -20.88
N LEU A 9 5.46 -7.23 -21.33
CA LEU A 9 4.89 -8.28 -20.47
C LEU A 9 5.86 -8.75 -19.38
N LEU A 10 7.14 -8.89 -19.70
CA LEU A 10 8.17 -9.25 -18.72
C LEU A 10 8.39 -8.12 -17.69
N GLU A 11 8.36 -6.87 -18.14
CA GLU A 11 8.46 -5.70 -17.27
C GLU A 11 7.27 -5.66 -16.30
N LEU A 12 6.05 -5.87 -16.80
CA LEU A 12 4.85 -5.92 -15.97
C LEU A 12 4.92 -7.01 -14.89
N GLU A 13 5.32 -8.23 -15.27
CA GLU A 13 5.49 -9.34 -14.33
C GLU A 13 6.56 -9.04 -13.27
N SER A 14 7.67 -8.42 -13.69
CA SER A 14 8.77 -8.05 -12.79
C SER A 14 8.39 -6.93 -11.83
N CYS A 15 7.64 -5.92 -12.29
CA CYS A 15 7.09 -4.87 -11.45
C CYS A 15 6.11 -5.43 -10.42
N PHE A 16 5.25 -6.36 -10.82
CA PHE A 16 4.37 -7.07 -9.90
C PHE A 16 5.18 -7.86 -8.85
N ALA A 17 6.18 -8.63 -9.28
CA ALA A 17 7.02 -9.43 -8.40
C ALA A 17 7.73 -8.57 -7.34
N TYR A 18 8.20 -7.37 -7.71
CA TYR A 18 8.74 -6.42 -6.75
C TYR A 18 7.75 -6.13 -5.61
N PHE A 19 6.52 -5.72 -5.92
CA PHE A 19 5.53 -5.41 -4.89
C PHE A 19 5.12 -6.63 -4.08
N TRP A 20 4.92 -7.76 -4.75
CA TRP A 20 4.46 -9.00 -4.13
C TRP A 20 5.49 -9.55 -3.14
N ASP A 21 6.76 -9.61 -3.53
CA ASP A 21 7.82 -10.18 -2.72
C ASP A 21 8.26 -9.21 -1.61
N ASN A 22 8.32 -7.91 -1.89
CA ASN A 22 8.76 -6.90 -0.92
C ASN A 22 7.66 -6.43 0.05
N SER A 23 6.45 -6.95 -0.08
CA SER A 23 5.37 -6.77 0.92
C SER A 23 5.13 -8.05 1.74
N ARG A 24 5.84 -9.13 1.42
CA ARG A 24 5.74 -10.41 2.14
C ARG A 24 6.74 -10.44 3.30
N LYS A 25 6.24 -10.81 4.47
CA LYS A 25 7.02 -11.01 5.69
C LYS A 25 7.66 -12.40 5.72
N GLU A 26 8.64 -12.59 6.60
CA GLU A 26 9.33 -13.87 6.78
C GLU A 26 8.38 -15.02 7.14
N ASP A 27 7.29 -14.72 7.86
CA ASP A 27 6.24 -15.69 8.24
C ASP A 27 5.24 -16.00 7.10
N GLY A 28 5.44 -15.41 5.91
CA GLY A 28 4.59 -15.58 4.74
C GLY A 28 3.32 -14.73 4.72
N SER A 29 3.03 -13.95 5.77
CA SER A 29 1.97 -12.93 5.77
C SER A 29 2.40 -11.68 5.02
N PHE A 30 1.45 -10.76 4.78
CA PHE A 30 1.69 -9.49 4.12
C PHE A 30 1.72 -8.31 5.10
N GLY A 31 2.52 -7.32 4.77
CA GLY A 31 2.65 -6.05 5.48
C GLY A 31 2.91 -4.90 4.51
N LEU A 32 3.39 -3.78 5.04
CA LEU A 32 3.75 -2.62 4.20
C LEU A 32 4.92 -2.95 3.28
N THR A 33 5.01 -2.28 2.13
CA THR A 33 5.99 -2.55 1.08
C THR A 33 7.34 -1.92 1.40
N LEU A 34 8.44 -2.68 1.27
CA LEU A 34 9.81 -2.14 1.40
C LEU A 34 10.08 -1.06 0.35
N ASP A 35 10.75 0.01 0.76
CA ASP A 35 11.12 1.12 -0.13
C ASP A 35 12.43 0.86 -0.88
N PHE A 36 13.37 0.16 -0.23
CA PHE A 36 14.71 -0.05 -0.76
C PHE A 36 14.93 -1.52 -1.12
N TYR A 37 15.46 -1.75 -2.32
CA TYR A 37 15.92 -3.06 -2.78
C TYR A 37 17.30 -2.93 -3.47
N PRO A 38 18.26 -3.82 -3.21
CA PRO A 38 18.24 -4.92 -2.22
C PRO A 38 18.67 -4.48 -0.80
N ASN A 39 19.02 -3.19 -0.61
CA ASN A 39 19.59 -2.65 0.63
C ASN A 39 18.51 -2.07 1.56
N LYS A 40 18.80 -1.86 2.86
CA LYS A 40 17.86 -1.38 3.92
C LYS A 40 16.60 -2.23 4.09
N LYS A 41 16.80 -3.45 4.60
CA LYS A 41 15.80 -4.53 4.73
C LYS A 41 14.53 -4.23 5.56
N ASN A 42 14.47 -3.11 6.28
CA ASN A 42 13.39 -2.86 7.23
C ASN A 42 12.69 -1.51 7.06
N VAL A 43 12.96 -0.76 5.99
CA VAL A 43 12.24 0.51 5.76
C VAL A 43 11.11 0.27 4.78
N VAL A 44 9.88 0.50 5.24
CA VAL A 44 8.67 0.38 4.42
C VAL A 44 8.08 1.76 4.14
N SER A 45 7.53 1.92 2.93
CA SER A 45 6.99 3.18 2.43
C SER A 45 5.48 3.10 2.25
N ILE A 46 4.79 4.15 2.67
CA ILE A 46 3.35 4.27 2.51
C ILE A 46 2.96 4.47 1.04
N ALA A 47 3.73 5.25 0.28
CA ALA A 47 3.49 5.42 -1.15
C ALA A 47 3.71 4.09 -1.90
N ALA A 48 4.80 3.38 -1.61
CA ALA A 48 5.06 2.07 -2.19
C ALA A 48 3.94 1.06 -1.87
N THR A 49 3.42 1.10 -0.64
CA THR A 49 2.26 0.29 -0.23
C THR A 49 1.01 0.63 -1.03
N GLY A 50 0.75 1.92 -1.30
CA GLY A 50 -0.33 2.34 -2.20
C GLY A 50 -0.23 1.75 -3.59
N PHE A 51 0.97 1.77 -4.19
CA PHE A 51 1.22 1.13 -5.48
C PHE A 51 1.11 -0.39 -5.42
N CYS A 52 1.56 -1.02 -4.33
CA CYS A 52 1.41 -2.47 -4.13
C CYS A 52 -0.07 -2.89 -4.14
N LEU A 53 -0.95 -2.17 -3.43
CA LEU A 53 -2.38 -2.47 -3.40
C LEU A 53 -3.01 -2.47 -4.80
N ALA A 54 -2.65 -1.50 -5.65
CA ALA A 54 -3.08 -1.48 -7.05
C ALA A 54 -2.40 -2.59 -7.88
N GLY A 55 -1.10 -2.84 -7.65
CA GLY A 55 -0.31 -3.88 -8.31
C GLY A 55 -0.83 -5.29 -8.03
N ILE A 56 -1.36 -5.57 -6.84
CA ILE A 56 -2.02 -6.83 -6.49
C ILE A 56 -3.21 -7.09 -7.43
N ILE A 57 -3.99 -6.06 -7.75
CA ILE A 57 -5.15 -6.20 -8.65
C ILE A 57 -4.70 -6.49 -10.07
N VAL A 58 -3.65 -5.80 -10.53
CA VAL A 58 -3.00 -6.10 -11.81
C VAL A 58 -2.52 -7.55 -11.85
N GLY A 59 -1.89 -8.04 -10.78
CA GLY A 59 -1.44 -9.42 -10.69
C GLY A 59 -2.57 -10.46 -10.76
N ILE A 60 -3.75 -10.14 -10.20
CA ILE A 60 -4.95 -10.97 -10.34
C ILE A 60 -5.42 -11.00 -11.80
N GLU A 61 -5.57 -9.83 -12.43
CA GLU A 61 -6.09 -9.71 -13.80
C GLU A 61 -5.16 -10.34 -14.85
N TYR A 62 -3.85 -10.35 -14.59
CA TYR A 62 -2.86 -11.01 -15.44
C TYR A 62 -2.60 -12.49 -15.06
N GLY A 63 -3.27 -13.00 -14.02
CA GLY A 63 -3.20 -14.40 -13.61
C GLY A 63 -1.89 -14.81 -12.93
N TYR A 64 -1.12 -13.86 -12.41
CA TYR A 64 0.10 -14.14 -11.62
C TYR A 64 -0.23 -14.71 -10.24
N ILE A 65 -1.38 -14.32 -9.68
CA ILE A 65 -1.91 -14.80 -8.41
C ILE A 65 -3.42 -15.01 -8.50
N THR A 66 -3.98 -15.80 -7.61
CA THR A 66 -5.44 -15.97 -7.52
C THR A 66 -6.09 -14.76 -6.84
N LYS A 67 -7.37 -14.51 -7.15
CA LYS A 67 -8.17 -13.49 -6.47
C LYS A 67 -8.17 -13.65 -4.95
N LYS A 68 -8.21 -14.89 -4.46
CA LYS A 68 -8.21 -15.21 -3.03
C LYS A 68 -6.87 -14.86 -2.35
N GLU A 69 -5.75 -15.09 -3.03
CA GLU A 69 -4.43 -14.71 -2.52
C GLU A 69 -4.28 -13.19 -2.46
N GLY A 70 -4.70 -12.48 -3.50
CA GLY A 70 -4.66 -11.01 -3.50
C GLY A 70 -5.61 -10.40 -2.47
N GLU A 71 -6.83 -10.95 -2.30
CA GLU A 71 -7.76 -10.50 -1.25
C GLU A 71 -7.15 -10.66 0.15
N LYS A 72 -6.51 -11.82 0.41
CA LYS A 72 -5.81 -12.07 1.67
C LYS A 72 -4.68 -11.05 1.90
N ALA A 73 -3.85 -10.81 0.89
CA ALA A 73 -2.73 -9.86 0.98
C ALA A 73 -3.22 -8.45 1.29
N CYS A 74 -4.20 -7.94 0.53
CA CYS A 74 -4.79 -6.62 0.76
C CYS A 74 -5.42 -6.51 2.15
N LEU A 75 -6.11 -7.54 2.64
CA LEU A 75 -6.73 -7.52 3.97
C LEU A 75 -5.68 -7.45 5.09
N GLU A 76 -4.56 -8.16 4.96
CA GLU A 76 -3.47 -8.12 5.93
C GLU A 76 -2.80 -6.73 5.95
N ILE A 77 -2.54 -6.14 4.79
CA ILE A 77 -2.02 -4.77 4.66
C ILE A 77 -2.98 -3.75 5.31
N ILE A 78 -4.28 -3.83 5.01
CA ILE A 78 -5.30 -2.93 5.58
C ILE A 78 -5.35 -3.07 7.11
N LYS A 79 -5.25 -4.29 7.65
CA LYS A 79 -5.19 -4.50 9.10
C LYS A 79 -3.96 -3.84 9.71
N THR A 80 -2.80 -3.96 9.08
CA THR A 80 -1.59 -3.24 9.50
C THR A 80 -1.83 -1.72 9.52
N LEU A 81 -2.33 -1.13 8.42
CA LEU A 81 -2.58 0.31 8.31
C LEU A 81 -3.51 0.87 9.40
N LYS A 82 -4.43 0.06 9.93
CA LYS A 82 -5.33 0.46 11.04
C LYS A 82 -4.64 0.47 12.41
N THR A 83 -3.47 -0.16 12.54
CA THR A 83 -2.73 -0.29 13.81
C THR A 83 -1.51 0.61 13.92
N ILE A 84 -0.98 1.10 12.79
CA ILE A 84 0.25 1.91 12.80
C ILE A 84 -0.03 3.36 13.22
N PRO A 85 0.96 4.07 13.78
CA PRO A 85 0.82 5.47 14.16
C PRO A 85 0.42 6.34 12.96
N SER A 86 -0.60 7.16 13.10
CA SER A 86 -1.02 8.17 12.11
C SER A 86 -1.41 9.48 12.82
N LYS A 87 -1.43 10.58 12.06
CA LYS A 87 -1.81 11.90 12.56
C LYS A 87 -2.97 12.44 11.73
N ASN A 88 -4.14 12.56 12.32
CA ASN A 88 -5.35 13.04 11.63
C ASN A 88 -5.68 12.24 10.35
N GLY A 89 -5.40 10.94 10.37
CA GLY A 89 -5.56 10.02 9.23
C GLY A 89 -4.42 10.05 8.21
N PHE A 90 -3.42 10.92 8.37
CA PHE A 90 -2.21 10.92 7.53
C PHE A 90 -1.12 10.06 8.16
N TYR A 91 -0.35 9.41 7.31
CA TYR A 91 0.72 8.51 7.70
C TYR A 91 2.09 9.19 7.58
N HIS A 92 3.07 8.67 8.30
CA HIS A 92 4.47 9.00 8.06
C HIS A 92 4.91 8.45 6.71
N HIS A 93 5.91 9.09 6.10
CA HIS A 93 6.51 8.59 4.85
C HIS A 93 7.03 7.16 5.05
N PHE A 94 7.83 6.96 6.11
CA PHE A 94 8.50 5.70 6.39
C PHE A 94 8.17 5.13 7.77
N TYR A 95 8.05 3.82 7.81
CA TYR A 95 7.99 3.03 9.05
C TYR A 95 9.07 1.94 9.05
N ASP A 96 9.43 1.46 10.24
CA ASP A 96 10.23 0.24 10.37
C ASP A 96 9.33 -1.00 10.25
N SER A 97 9.69 -1.96 9.40
CA SER A 97 8.86 -3.16 9.15
C SER A 97 8.74 -4.09 10.37
N ARG A 98 9.58 -3.93 11.39
CA ARG A 98 9.62 -4.81 12.57
C ARG A 98 8.56 -4.43 13.60
N ASP A 99 8.34 -3.13 13.81
CA ASP A 99 7.46 -2.59 14.86
C ASP A 99 6.47 -1.52 14.38
N TYR A 100 6.56 -1.13 13.10
CA TYR A 100 5.80 -0.07 12.47
C TYR A 100 5.86 1.26 13.23
N GLN A 101 6.98 1.58 13.84
CA GLN A 101 7.26 2.92 14.33
C GLN A 101 7.86 3.79 13.23
N ASN A 102 7.71 5.11 13.38
CA ASN A 102 8.33 6.08 12.50
C ASN A 102 9.86 5.85 12.46
N THR A 103 10.43 5.90 11.26
CA THR A 103 11.87 5.72 11.05
C THR A 103 12.41 6.80 10.12
N LEU A 104 13.74 6.95 10.13
CA LEU A 104 14.49 7.95 9.36
C LEU A 104 14.05 9.40 9.63
N ASP A 105 13.52 9.67 10.84
CA ASP A 105 12.96 10.98 11.22
C ASP A 105 11.93 11.51 10.21
N SER A 106 11.17 10.60 9.58
CA SER A 106 10.28 10.97 8.48
C SER A 106 9.02 11.73 8.93
N GLU A 107 8.64 12.69 8.11
CA GLU A 107 7.47 13.55 8.29
C GLU A 107 6.15 12.80 8.16
N ILE A 108 5.08 13.39 8.71
CA ILE A 108 3.72 13.08 8.26
C ILE A 108 3.60 13.59 6.82
N SER A 109 3.45 12.67 5.86
CA SER A 109 3.48 12.98 4.44
C SER A 109 2.08 12.96 3.83
N THR A 110 1.60 14.12 3.40
CA THR A 110 0.29 14.27 2.78
C THR A 110 0.25 13.65 1.38
N ILE A 111 1.33 13.76 0.62
CA ILE A 111 1.41 13.20 -0.74
C ILE A 111 1.49 11.67 -0.72
N ASP A 112 2.28 11.10 0.17
CA ASP A 112 2.41 9.63 0.25
C ASP A 112 1.13 9.00 0.79
N SER A 113 0.49 9.66 1.76
CA SER A 113 -0.85 9.27 2.21
C SER A 113 -1.87 9.32 1.06
N ALA A 114 -1.84 10.37 0.21
CA ALA A 114 -2.72 10.45 -0.95
C ALA A 114 -2.50 9.29 -1.94
N ILE A 115 -1.24 8.90 -2.18
CA ILE A 115 -0.90 7.74 -3.01
C ILE A 115 -1.43 6.44 -2.39
N LEU A 116 -1.28 6.27 -1.08
CA LEU A 116 -1.88 5.14 -0.37
C LEU A 116 -3.40 5.08 -0.55
N PHE A 117 -4.09 6.21 -0.38
CA PHE A 117 -5.54 6.28 -0.50
C PHE A 117 -6.02 5.91 -1.91
N MET A 118 -5.28 6.30 -2.96
CA MET A 118 -5.58 5.86 -4.33
C MET A 118 -5.51 4.33 -4.45
N GLY A 119 -4.51 3.68 -3.85
CA GLY A 119 -4.42 2.22 -3.80
C GLY A 119 -5.59 1.58 -3.04
N LEU A 120 -6.01 2.17 -1.93
CA LEU A 120 -7.16 1.70 -1.15
C LEU A 120 -8.48 1.84 -1.91
N ILE A 121 -8.68 2.94 -2.65
CA ILE A 121 -9.86 3.15 -3.52
C ILE A 121 -9.90 2.08 -4.63
N VAL A 122 -8.74 1.72 -5.20
CA VAL A 122 -8.66 0.62 -6.18
C VAL A 122 -9.10 -0.70 -5.53
N VAL A 123 -8.64 -0.99 -4.31
CA VAL A 123 -9.04 -2.18 -3.55
C VAL A 123 -10.53 -2.19 -3.26
N SER A 124 -11.11 -1.09 -2.77
CA SER A 124 -12.55 -1.04 -2.46
C SER A 124 -13.43 -1.14 -3.70
N SER A 125 -12.98 -0.58 -4.82
CA SER A 125 -13.69 -0.67 -6.11
C SER A 125 -13.67 -2.09 -6.68
N TYR A 126 -12.59 -2.84 -6.48
CA TYR A 126 -12.42 -4.17 -7.06
C TYR A 126 -12.98 -5.29 -6.16
N PHE A 127 -12.72 -5.21 -4.85
CA PHE A 127 -13.17 -6.18 -3.87
C PHE A 127 -14.42 -5.67 -3.15
N GLN A 128 -15.54 -6.37 -3.32
CA GLN A 128 -16.79 -6.08 -2.61
C GLN A 128 -16.75 -6.61 -1.16
N GLY A 129 -17.72 -6.20 -0.35
CA GLY A 129 -17.90 -6.72 1.01
C GLY A 129 -16.95 -6.11 2.04
N ASN A 130 -16.56 -6.89 3.04
CA ASN A 130 -15.88 -6.40 4.24
C ASN A 130 -14.53 -5.71 3.95
N ILE A 131 -13.73 -6.22 3.01
CA ILE A 131 -12.44 -5.62 2.67
C ILE A 131 -12.59 -4.23 2.05
N GLY A 132 -13.56 -4.05 1.14
CA GLY A 132 -13.81 -2.76 0.52
C GLY A 132 -14.31 -1.73 1.54
N GLN A 133 -15.20 -2.14 2.46
CA GLN A 133 -15.65 -1.27 3.56
C GLN A 133 -14.50 -0.85 4.49
N LEU A 134 -13.56 -1.75 4.79
CA LEU A 134 -12.38 -1.41 5.60
C LEU A 134 -11.43 -0.44 4.89
N ALA A 135 -11.25 -0.60 3.57
CA ALA A 135 -10.45 0.32 2.77
C ALA A 135 -11.10 1.71 2.69
N ASP A 136 -12.41 1.77 2.41
CA ASP A 136 -13.17 3.02 2.37
C ASP A 136 -13.15 3.74 3.72
N GLN A 137 -13.19 3.00 4.83
CA GLN A 137 -13.10 3.60 6.17
C GLN A 137 -11.81 4.39 6.34
N ILE A 138 -10.65 3.83 5.98
CA ILE A 138 -9.35 4.52 6.10
C ILE A 138 -9.35 5.80 5.27
N VAL A 139 -9.87 5.75 4.05
CA VAL A 139 -9.93 6.91 3.15
C VAL A 139 -10.87 8.00 3.68
N ASN A 140 -12.00 7.61 4.29
CA ASN A 140 -12.98 8.55 4.83
C ASN A 140 -12.59 9.17 6.17
N ASP A 141 -11.74 8.49 6.95
CA ASP A 141 -11.29 8.96 8.27
C ASP A 141 -10.24 10.09 8.18
N VAL A 142 -9.69 10.37 6.98
CA VAL A 142 -8.65 11.39 6.83
C VAL A 142 -9.20 12.82 6.92
N ASN A 143 -8.56 13.64 7.75
CA ASN A 143 -8.95 15.03 7.94
C ASN A 143 -8.14 15.96 7.05
N TRP A 144 -8.51 16.07 5.77
CA TRP A 144 -7.86 16.95 4.79
C TRP A 144 -7.78 18.43 5.22
N ALA A 145 -8.70 18.89 6.05
CA ALA A 145 -8.70 20.26 6.56
C ALA A 145 -7.56 20.54 7.54
N TYR A 146 -6.90 19.51 8.09
CA TYR A 146 -5.84 19.68 9.09
C TYR A 146 -4.66 20.52 8.58
N PHE A 147 -4.23 20.33 7.33
CA PHE A 147 -3.08 21.04 6.75
C PHE A 147 -3.45 22.34 6.00
N THR A 148 -4.74 22.61 5.82
CA THR A 148 -5.24 23.78 5.09
C THR A 148 -5.90 24.82 5.99
N ASN A 149 -6.22 24.47 7.24
CA ASN A 149 -6.86 25.39 8.18
C ASN A 149 -5.87 26.47 8.67
N PRO A 150 -6.10 27.76 8.36
CA PRO A 150 -5.22 28.85 8.76
C PRO A 150 -5.18 29.08 10.29
N GLU A 151 -6.18 28.63 11.04
CA GLU A 151 -6.23 28.76 12.51
C GLU A 151 -5.41 27.68 13.24
N LYS A 152 -4.87 26.69 12.52
CA LYS A 152 -4.09 25.58 13.07
C LYS A 152 -2.60 25.63 12.69
N LYS A 153 -2.12 26.75 12.15
CA LYS A 153 -0.69 27.01 11.89
C LYS A 153 0.05 27.46 13.13
#